data_AF-A0A553R1W6-F1
#
_entry.id   AF-A0A553R1W6-F1
#
_cell.length_a   1.000
_cell.length_b   1.000
_cell.length_c   1.000
_cell.angle_alpha   90.00
_cell.angle_beta   90.00
_cell.angle_gamma   90.00
#
_symmetry.space_group_name_H-M   'P 1'
#
loop_
_entity.id
_entity.type
_entity.pdbx_description
1 polymer ?
#
loop_
_entity_poly.entity_id
_entity_poly.type
_entity_poly.pdbx_seq_one_letter_code
_entity_poly.pdbx_strand_id
1 'polypeptide(L)'
;AFGNAKTAHNNNSSRFGKFIQVNYQESGTVRGAYVEKYLLEKSRLVYQEHNERNYHVFYYLLAGASEEERTAFHLKKPEEYHYLNQ
;
A
#
# COMPACT_ATOMS: atom_id res chain seq x y z
N ALA A 1 2.48 -0.69 3.24
CA ALA A 1 1.02 -0.90 3.14
C ALA A 1 0.41 -0.18 1.93
N PHE A 2 0.47 1.16 1.86
CA PHE A 2 -0.24 1.95 0.84
C PHE A 2 0.42 2.01 -0.56
N GLY A 3 1.72 1.74 -0.66
CA GLY A 3 2.47 1.85 -1.92
C GLY A 3 3.05 0.53 -2.41
N ASN A 4 2.70 -0.59 -1.78
CA ASN A 4 3.19 -1.92 -2.16
C ASN A 4 2.03 -2.86 -2.47
N ALA A 5 2.26 -3.75 -3.43
CA ALA A 5 1.30 -4.75 -3.87
C ALA A 5 2.01 -6.04 -4.31
N LYS A 6 1.24 -7.15 -4.39
CA LYS A 6 1.71 -8.38 -5.02
C LYS A 6 1.68 -8.22 -6.54
N THR A 7 2.79 -8.56 -7.18
CA THR A 7 2.93 -8.68 -8.64
C THR A 7 3.34 -10.09 -9.01
N ALA A 8 3.38 -10.43 -10.30
CA ALA A 8 3.84 -11.74 -10.78
C ALA A 8 5.26 -12.11 -10.30
N HIS A 9 6.14 -11.12 -10.13
CA HIS A 9 7.56 -11.33 -9.81
C HIS A 9 7.93 -11.04 -8.35
N ASN A 10 7.10 -10.31 -7.61
CA ASN A 10 7.40 -9.88 -6.25
C ASN A 10 6.12 -9.72 -5.43
N ASN A 11 6.06 -10.42 -4.29
CA ASN A 11 4.93 -10.39 -3.36
C ASN A 11 4.73 -9.06 -2.62
N ASN A 12 5.76 -8.20 -2.57
CA ASN A 12 5.77 -6.91 -1.90
C ASN A 12 6.39 -5.81 -2.80
N SER A 13 6.06 -5.83 -4.09
CA SER A 13 6.57 -4.88 -5.09
C SER A 13 6.19 -3.45 -4.73
N SER A 14 7.19 -2.55 -4.65
CA SER A 14 6.93 -1.12 -4.54
C SER A 14 6.37 -0.58 -5.85
N ARG A 15 5.21 0.07 -5.78
CA ARG A 15 4.52 0.67 -6.93
C ARG A 15 4.65 2.19 -6.96
N PHE A 16 5.71 2.68 -6.32
CA PHE A 16 6.17 4.07 -6.34
C PHE A 16 7.68 4.08 -6.12
N GLY A 17 8.36 5.04 -6.73
CA GLY A 17 9.75 5.36 -6.41
C GLY A 17 9.82 6.22 -5.15
N LYS A 18 10.91 6.10 -4.39
CA LYS A 18 11.16 6.96 -3.22
C LYS A 18 12.60 7.43 -3.20
N PHE A 19 12.80 8.73 -2.97
CA PHE A 19 14.09 9.29 -2.58
C PHE A 19 14.02 9.60 -1.10
N ILE A 20 15.02 9.14 -0.35
CA ILE A 20 15.10 9.34 1.10
C ILE A 20 16.39 10.11 1.36
N GLN A 21 16.26 11.36 1.81
CA GLN A 21 17.38 12.17 2.27
C GLN A 21 17.44 12.13 3.79
N VAL A 22 18.57 11.71 4.34
CA VAL A 22 18.82 11.74 5.78
C VAL A 22 19.74 12.92 6.08
N ASN A 23 19.33 13.80 6.98
CA ASN A 23 20.06 14.99 7.37
C ASN A 23 20.80 14.74 8.69
N TYR A 24 22.10 14.97 8.70
CA TYR A 24 22.98 14.79 9.85
C TYR A 24 23.43 16.14 10.41
N GLN A 25 23.66 16.20 11.72
CA GLN A 25 24.41 17.28 12.35
C GLN A 25 25.91 17.08 12.09
N GLU A 26 26.71 18.13 12.29
CA GLU A 26 28.18 18.01 12.22
C GLU A 26 28.75 16.98 13.19
N SER A 27 28.06 16.74 14.32
CA SER A 27 28.37 15.67 15.28
C SER A 27 28.15 14.25 14.75
N GLY A 28 27.59 14.09 13.55
CA GLY A 28 27.20 12.80 12.98
C GLY A 28 25.86 12.26 13.50
N THR A 29 25.17 12.97 14.39
CA THR A 29 23.84 12.57 14.87
C THR A 29 22.77 12.88 13.82
N VAL A 30 21.79 11.99 13.66
CA VAL A 30 20.65 12.21 12.75
C VAL A 30 19.80 13.37 13.27
N ARG A 31 19.66 14.42 12.45
CA ARG A 31 18.78 15.56 12.72
C ARG A 31 17.35 15.31 12.24
N GLY A 32 17.20 14.58 11.13
CA GLY A 32 15.90 14.27 10.54
C GLY A 32 16.03 13.65 9.16
N ALA A 33 14.90 13.40 8.50
CA ALA A 33 14.87 12.86 7.15
C ALA A 33 13.74 13.49 6.33
N TYR A 34 13.94 13.54 5.01
CA TYR A 34 12.95 13.95 4.03
C TYR A 34 12.71 12.78 3.08
N VAL A 35 11.44 12.54 2.72
CA VAL A 35 11.05 11.47 1.81
C VAL A 35 10.23 12.07 0.67
N GLU A 36 10.76 11.96 -0.54
CA GLU A 36 10.05 12.32 -1.76
C GLU A 36 9.56 11.06 -2.47
N LYS A 37 8.34 11.12 -2.99
CA LYS A 37 7.65 9.98 -3.62
C LYS A 37 7.43 10.29 -5.09
N TYR A 38 7.70 9.32 -5.95
CA TYR A 38 7.58 9.47 -7.40
C TYR A 38 6.71 8.38 -7.99
N LEU A 39 5.95 8.74 -9.03
CA LEU A 39 5.30 7.79 -9.94
C LEU A 39 4.51 6.68 -9.23
N LEU A 40 3.61 7.06 -8.33
CA LEU A 40 2.66 6.10 -7.77
C LEU A 40 1.80 5.52 -8.91
N GLU A 41 1.76 4.19 -9.02
CA GLU A 41 0.94 3.47 -10.00
C GLU A 41 -0.55 3.56 -9.60
N LYS A 42 -1.18 4.68 -9.95
CA LYS A 42 -2.59 4.94 -9.64
C LYS A 42 -3.55 3.98 -10.36
N SER A 43 -3.18 3.48 -11.54
CA SER A 43 -3.99 2.54 -12.32
C SER A 43 -4.30 1.25 -11.55
N ARG A 44 -3.39 0.81 -10.66
CA ARG A 44 -3.57 -0.40 -9.85
C ARG A 44 -4.82 -0.36 -8.96
N LEU A 45 -5.30 0.84 -8.62
CA LEU A 45 -6.49 0.99 -7.78
C LEU A 45 -7.74 0.40 -8.44
N VAL A 46 -7.84 0.53 -9.76
CA VAL A 46 -9.05 0.16 -10.52
C VAL A 46 -8.88 -1.10 -11.35
N TYR A 47 -7.65 -1.54 -11.59
CA TYR A 47 -7.32 -2.72 -12.39
C TYR A 47 -6.08 -3.44 -11.87
N GLN A 48 -6.07 -4.77 -11.94
CA GLN A 48 -4.90 -5.60 -11.65
C GLN A 48 -4.80 -6.72 -12.70
N GLU A 49 -3.56 -7.10 -13.05
CA GLU A 49 -3.31 -8.25 -13.91
C GLU A 49 -3.63 -9.57 -13.20
N HIS A 50 -3.85 -10.63 -13.98
CA HIS A 50 -4.15 -11.96 -13.44
C HIS A 50 -3.06 -12.42 -12.45
N ASN A 51 -3.47 -12.95 -11.29
CA ASN A 51 -2.63 -13.35 -10.16
C ASN A 51 -1.88 -12.22 -9.41
N GLU A 52 -2.07 -10.96 -9.78
CA GLU A 52 -1.62 -9.81 -9.00
C GLU A 52 -2.66 -9.41 -7.95
N ARG A 53 -2.31 -8.46 -7.08
CA ARG A 53 -3.26 -7.90 -6.10
C ARG A 53 -3.26 -6.38 -6.15
N ASN A 54 -4.30 -5.80 -5.58
CA ASN A 54 -4.34 -4.37 -5.26
C ASN A 54 -3.35 -4.06 -4.11
N TYR A 55 -3.27 -2.80 -3.69
CA TYR A 55 -2.42 -2.37 -2.59
C TYR A 55 -2.74 -3.10 -1.29
N HIS A 56 -1.70 -3.45 -0.52
CA HIS A 56 -1.85 -4.25 0.69
C HIS A 56 -2.80 -3.66 1.73
N VAL A 57 -2.92 -2.32 1.78
CA VAL A 57 -3.79 -1.64 2.74
C VAL A 57 -5.24 -2.12 2.68
N PHE A 58 -5.78 -2.42 1.49
CA PHE A 58 -7.17 -2.88 1.37
C PHE A 58 -7.36 -4.23 2.07
N TYR A 59 -6.46 -5.18 1.80
CA TYR A 59 -6.51 -6.50 2.42
C TYR A 59 -6.23 -6.44 3.93
N TYR A 60 -5.33 -5.55 4.37
CA TYR A 60 -5.05 -5.36 5.80
C TYR A 60 -6.23 -4.75 6.53
N LEU A 61 -6.93 -3.77 5.94
CA LEU A 61 -8.16 -3.24 6.50
C LEU A 61 -9.22 -4.35 6.64
N LEU A 62 -9.48 -5.07 5.55
CA LEU A 62 -10.53 -6.09 5.54
C LEU A 62 -10.22 -7.30 6.44
N ALA A 63 -8.95 -7.61 6.67
CA ALA A 63 -8.54 -8.69 7.58
C ALA A 63 -8.42 -8.22 9.05
N GLY A 64 -8.03 -6.97 9.27
CA GLY A 64 -7.71 -6.43 10.59
C GLY A 64 -8.82 -5.63 11.27
N ALA A 65 -9.89 -5.28 10.56
CA ALA A 65 -11.01 -4.53 11.13
C ALA A 65 -11.77 -5.32 12.21
N SER A 66 -12.16 -4.63 13.29
CA SER A 66 -13.05 -5.17 14.33
C SER A 66 -14.48 -5.34 13.80
N GLU A 67 -15.34 -6.07 14.52
CA GLU A 67 -16.75 -6.23 14.13
C GLU A 67 -17.51 -4.90 14.17
N GLU A 68 -17.16 -4.01 15.10
CA GLU A 68 -17.69 -2.65 15.17
C GLU A 68 -17.28 -1.84 13.93
N GLU A 69 -16.01 -1.87 13.53
CA GLU A 69 -15.51 -1.19 12.34
C GLU A 69 -16.12 -1.77 11.05
N ARG A 70 -16.26 -3.09 10.97
CA ARG A 70 -16.92 -3.76 9.84
C ARG A 70 -18.35 -3.28 9.69
N THR A 71 -19.08 -3.17 10.79
CA THR A 71 -20.46 -2.68 10.78
C THR A 71 -20.51 -1.20 10.42
N ALA A 72 -19.68 -0.38 11.07
CA ALA A 72 -19.66 1.07 10.89
C ALA A 72 -19.23 1.52 9.49
N PHE A 73 -18.28 0.80 8.87
CA PHE A 73 -17.77 1.12 7.54
C PHE A 73 -18.35 0.22 6.43
N HIS A 74 -19.31 -0.63 6.76
CA HIS A 74 -19.95 -1.58 5.84
C HIS A 74 -18.92 -2.45 5.10
N LEU A 75 -17.92 -2.96 5.82
CA LEU A 75 -16.85 -3.76 5.25
C LEU A 75 -17.35 -5.17 4.91
N LYS A 76 -17.03 -5.60 3.70
CA LYS A 76 -17.37 -6.91 3.14
C LYS A 76 -16.12 -7.78 2.99
N LYS A 77 -16.29 -9.02 2.52
CA LYS A 77 -15.14 -9.85 2.15
C LYS A 77 -14.47 -9.31 0.88
N PRO A 78 -13.16 -9.53 0.66
CA PRO A 78 -12.44 -9.02 -0.51
C PRO A 78 -13.12 -9.40 -1.84
N GLU A 79 -13.68 -10.61 -1.94
CA GLU A 79 -14.32 -11.13 -3.16
C GLU A 79 -15.59 -10.36 -3.54
N GLU A 80 -16.17 -9.60 -2.60
CA GLU A 80 -17.38 -8.80 -2.80
C GLU A 80 -17.07 -7.39 -3.35
N TYR A 81 -15.80 -7.02 -3.44
CA TYR A 81 -15.36 -5.74 -3.99
C TYR A 81 -14.81 -5.91 -5.41
N HIS A 82 -15.42 -5.21 -6.36
CA HIS A 82 -14.97 -5.23 -7.76
C HIS A 82 -13.47 -4.91 -7.92
N TYR A 83 -12.89 -4.01 -7.12
CA TYR A 83 -11.47 -3.66 -7.22
C TYR A 83 -10.50 -4.61 -6.50
N LEU A 84 -11.01 -5.68 -5.88
CA LEU A 84 -10.20 -6.69 -5.21
C LEU A 84 -10.43 -8.10 -5.77
N ASN A 85 -11.36 -8.26 -6.74
CA ASN A 85 -11.83 -9.53 -7.30
C ASN A 85 -11.94 -9.47 -8.84
N GLN A 86 -10.89 -9.01 -9.52
CA GLN A 86 -10.77 -9.00 -10.98
C GLN A 86 -9.90 -10.16 -11.47
#